data_AF-A0A101CN48-F1
#
_entry.id   AF-A0A101CN48-F1
#
_cell.length_a   1.000
_cell.length_b   1.000
_cell.length_c   1.000
_cell.angle_alpha   90.00
_cell.angle_beta   90.00
_cell.angle_gamma   90.00
#
_symmetry.space_group_name_H-M   'P 1'
#
loop_
_entity.id
_entity.type
_entity.pdbx_description
1 polymer ?
#
loop_
_entity_poly.entity_id
_entity_poly.type
_entity_poly.pdbx_seq_one_letter_code
_entity_poly.pdbx_strand_id
1 'polypeptide(L)'
;MEKVIFDTNAYRYLVANKTNRQVNKIIQKLKDKERKNSIESLMSPIVAKELLAHVANKKDPSYHKCLKAIKALYYHSGTDKEISIMPSSELLISKAFFHQEISSKIETHQAIAQVLMHLARNPSQHIFKKFQRNLNLNAKHVKDAEDVFATEMKTFLKKIDPNFVDWKVFKDEPKKRTKALKDVRAEETSIAIATGYLYIVYKLLVQDGKRPNKSDNDIFTEIAPMAEEFLNIFPEPIALYKVVLENLINSEFNLFEDSRSNFVWDIHLMFNVGQNTIGNSRIIFVTSDAAIIKSAMKTNSKNTILTFEEYMEYLGLK
;
A
#
# COMPACT_ATOMS: atom_id res chain seq x y z
N MET A 1 -19.29 10.90 -9.49
CA MET A 1 -19.21 9.66 -8.70
C MET A 1 -17.80 9.59 -8.13
N GLU A 2 -17.68 9.30 -6.84
CA GLU A 2 -16.39 9.20 -6.17
C GLU A 2 -16.14 7.76 -5.76
N LYS A 3 -14.87 7.41 -5.56
CA LYS A 3 -14.46 6.12 -5.00
C LYS A 3 -13.81 6.36 -3.65
N VAL A 4 -13.95 5.43 -2.72
CA VAL A 4 -13.26 5.50 -1.43
C VAL A 4 -12.51 4.20 -1.15
N ILE A 5 -11.31 4.33 -0.58
CA ILE A 5 -10.58 3.20 0.00
C ILE A 5 -10.14 3.55 1.41
N PHE A 6 -10.18 2.55 2.29
CA PHE A 6 -9.79 2.69 3.68
C PHE A 6 -8.50 1.92 3.89
N ASP A 7 -7.59 2.53 4.62
CA ASP A 7 -6.40 1.91 5.18
C ASP A 7 -6.78 0.88 6.28
N THR A 8 -5.83 0.01 6.63
CA THR A 8 -5.93 -0.97 7.71
C THR A 8 -6.31 -0.32 9.03
N ASN A 9 -5.74 0.85 9.36
CA ASN A 9 -6.07 1.59 10.58
C ASN A 9 -7.55 2.06 10.60
N ALA A 10 -8.09 2.52 9.47
CA ALA A 10 -9.44 3.02 9.37
C ALA A 10 -10.46 1.90 9.61
N TYR A 11 -10.26 0.72 9.02
CA TYR A 11 -11.10 -0.45 9.34
C TYR A 11 -10.97 -0.89 10.79
N ARG A 12 -9.76 -0.84 11.34
CA ARG A 12 -9.49 -1.17 12.74
C ARG A 12 -10.21 -0.22 13.71
N TYR A 13 -10.32 1.07 13.38
CA TYR A 13 -11.10 2.03 14.16
C TYR A 13 -12.60 1.82 14.03
N LEU A 14 -13.07 1.56 12.80
CA LEU A 14 -14.49 1.31 12.51
C LEU A 14 -15.07 0.16 13.35
N VAL A 15 -14.27 -0.88 13.62
CA VAL A 15 -14.68 -2.08 14.37
C VAL A 15 -14.24 -2.07 15.85
N ALA A 16 -13.52 -1.04 16.30
CA ALA A 16 -12.98 -0.97 17.64
C ALA A 16 -14.10 -1.05 18.70
N ASN A 17 -13.93 -1.94 19.68
CA ASN A 17 -14.89 -2.17 20.76
C ASN A 17 -16.32 -2.51 20.29
N LYS A 18 -16.47 -3.06 19.08
CA LYS A 18 -17.76 -3.50 18.53
C LYS A 18 -17.92 -5.02 18.54
N THR A 19 -19.15 -5.48 18.72
CA THR A 19 -19.62 -6.84 18.44
C THR A 19 -19.86 -7.03 16.94
N ASN A 20 -19.90 -8.27 16.46
CA ASN A 20 -20.19 -8.57 15.04
C ASN A 20 -21.53 -7.99 14.58
N ARG A 21 -22.55 -7.99 15.45
CA ARG A 21 -23.86 -7.39 15.15
C ARG A 21 -23.76 -5.87 14.99
N GLN A 22 -22.96 -5.20 15.82
CA GLN A 22 -22.72 -3.76 15.71
C GLN A 22 -21.91 -3.42 14.46
N VAL A 23 -20.90 -4.24 14.11
CA VAL A 23 -20.13 -4.08 12.86
C VAL A 23 -21.08 -4.10 11.65
N ASN A 24 -21.96 -5.10 11.54
CA ASN A 24 -22.92 -5.17 10.43
C ASN A 24 -23.80 -3.92 10.34
N LYS A 25 -24.32 -3.42 11.46
CA LYS A 25 -25.15 -2.20 11.49
C LYS A 25 -24.37 -0.96 11.04
N ILE A 26 -23.14 -0.81 11.50
CA ILE A 26 -22.27 0.33 11.15
C ILE A 26 -21.92 0.29 9.66
N ILE A 27 -21.55 -0.87 9.13
CA ILE A 27 -21.22 -1.03 7.71
C ILE A 27 -22.44 -0.73 6.83
N GLN A 28 -23.63 -1.21 7.22
CA GLN A 28 -24.85 -0.88 6.47
C GLN A 28 -25.12 0.62 6.47
N LYS A 29 -25.02 1.28 7.64
CA LYS A 29 -25.19 2.73 7.77
C LYS A 29 -24.17 3.51 6.92
N LEU A 30 -22.92 3.06 6.92
CA LEU A 30 -21.83 3.63 6.13
C LEU A 30 -22.15 3.56 4.63
N LYS A 31 -22.44 2.36 4.11
CA LYS A 31 -22.80 2.15 2.70
C LYS A 31 -24.03 2.94 2.27
N ASP A 32 -25.03 3.05 3.15
CA ASP A 32 -26.23 3.82 2.84
C ASP A 32 -25.93 5.32 2.71
N LYS A 33 -25.00 5.86 3.50
CA LYS A 33 -24.53 7.24 3.37
C LYS A 33 -23.65 7.45 2.14
N GLU A 34 -22.70 6.55 1.89
CA GLU A 34 -21.84 6.57 0.70
C GLU A 34 -22.67 6.52 -0.58
N ARG A 35 -23.64 5.61 -0.66
CA ARG A 35 -24.56 5.50 -1.80
C ARG A 35 -25.38 6.78 -2.01
N LYS A 36 -25.87 7.40 -0.93
CA LYS A 36 -26.58 8.70 -1.01
C LYS A 36 -25.68 9.81 -1.56
N ASN A 37 -24.38 9.75 -1.28
CA ASN A 37 -23.39 10.71 -1.74
C ASN A 37 -22.73 10.29 -3.08
N SER A 38 -23.21 9.25 -3.75
CA SER A 38 -22.61 8.72 -4.99
C SER A 38 -21.13 8.33 -4.85
N ILE A 39 -20.80 7.75 -3.70
CA ILE A 39 -19.47 7.21 -3.37
C ILE A 39 -19.53 5.68 -3.42
N GLU A 40 -18.57 5.06 -4.08
CA GLU A 40 -18.40 3.62 -4.11
C GLU A 40 -17.11 3.20 -3.39
N SER A 41 -17.23 2.31 -2.42
CA SER A 41 -16.08 1.79 -1.69
C SER A 41 -15.40 0.64 -2.43
N LEU A 42 -14.07 0.69 -2.46
CA LEU A 42 -13.22 -0.31 -3.09
C LEU A 42 -12.32 -0.97 -2.03
N MET A 43 -11.96 -2.23 -2.27
CA MET A 43 -11.03 -2.97 -1.43
C MET A 43 -9.60 -2.68 -1.90
N SER A 44 -8.74 -2.25 -0.97
CA SER A 44 -7.29 -2.24 -1.22
C SER A 44 -6.74 -3.67 -1.06
N PRO A 45 -6.05 -4.22 -2.07
CA PRO A 45 -5.40 -5.52 -1.95
C PRO A 45 -4.27 -5.53 -0.91
N ILE A 46 -3.66 -4.38 -0.63
CA ILE A 46 -2.61 -4.23 0.40
C ILE A 46 -3.22 -4.40 1.78
N VAL A 47 -4.29 -3.64 2.08
CA VAL A 47 -5.03 -3.73 3.34
C VAL A 47 -5.57 -5.15 3.57
N ALA A 48 -6.05 -5.79 2.51
CA ALA A 48 -6.44 -7.20 2.56
C ALA A 48 -5.27 -8.11 2.99
N LYS A 49 -4.09 -7.97 2.38
CA LYS A 49 -2.90 -8.77 2.71
C LYS A 49 -2.45 -8.56 4.16
N GLU A 50 -2.41 -7.31 4.63
CA GLU A 50 -2.02 -6.98 6.01
C GLU A 50 -2.97 -7.63 7.03
N LEU A 51 -4.28 -7.47 6.82
CA LEU A 51 -5.28 -8.08 7.69
C LEU A 51 -5.20 -9.61 7.68
N LEU A 52 -5.01 -10.21 6.50
CA LEU A 52 -4.85 -11.66 6.34
C LEU A 52 -3.58 -12.19 7.03
N ALA A 53 -2.49 -11.42 7.04
CA ALA A 53 -1.24 -11.80 7.69
C ALA A 53 -1.45 -11.98 9.21
N HIS A 54 -2.12 -11.02 9.86
CA HIS A 54 -2.42 -11.10 11.29
C HIS A 54 -3.36 -12.25 11.67
N VAL A 55 -4.31 -12.62 10.79
CA VAL A 55 -5.22 -13.75 11.07
C VAL A 55 -4.63 -15.12 10.71
N ALA A 56 -3.41 -15.18 10.19
CA ALA A 56 -2.71 -16.45 9.95
C ALA A 56 -2.35 -17.16 11.24
N ASN A 57 -2.11 -16.41 12.33
CA ASN A 57 -1.73 -16.92 13.64
C ASN A 57 -2.70 -16.46 14.74
N LYS A 58 -3.40 -17.39 15.38
CA LYS A 58 -4.30 -17.09 16.51
C LYS A 58 -3.63 -16.46 17.73
N LYS A 59 -2.30 -16.61 17.87
CA LYS A 59 -1.51 -16.00 18.94
C LYS A 59 -1.12 -14.55 18.65
N ASP A 60 -1.35 -14.06 17.43
CA ASP A 60 -1.12 -12.65 17.11
C ASP A 60 -2.05 -11.77 17.97
N PRO A 61 -1.53 -10.76 18.70
CA PRO A 61 -2.34 -9.87 19.53
C PRO A 61 -3.46 -9.15 18.76
N SER A 62 -3.26 -8.93 17.46
CA SER A 62 -4.21 -8.28 16.57
C SER A 62 -5.20 -9.25 15.93
N TYR A 63 -5.10 -10.57 16.13
CA TYR A 63 -5.92 -11.59 15.46
C TYR A 63 -7.42 -11.27 15.46
N HIS A 64 -8.02 -11.08 16.64
CA HIS A 64 -9.46 -10.84 16.75
C HIS A 64 -9.89 -9.49 16.18
N LYS A 65 -9.03 -8.48 16.32
CA LYS A 65 -9.28 -7.13 15.77
C LYS A 65 -9.23 -7.17 14.24
N CYS A 66 -8.23 -7.82 13.66
CA CYS A 66 -8.08 -8.01 12.23
C CYS A 66 -9.19 -8.88 11.63
N LEU A 67 -9.65 -9.92 12.34
CA LEU A 67 -10.77 -10.73 11.86
C LEU A 67 -12.07 -9.93 11.75
N LYS A 68 -12.34 -9.02 12.71
CA LYS A 68 -13.47 -8.07 12.58
C LYS A 68 -13.26 -7.06 11.46
N ALA A 69 -12.04 -6.57 11.30
CA ALA A 69 -11.69 -5.64 10.22
C ALA A 69 -11.84 -6.30 8.83
N ILE A 70 -11.51 -7.59 8.67
CA ILE A 70 -11.78 -8.37 7.45
C ILE A 70 -13.27 -8.39 7.14
N LYS A 71 -14.10 -8.60 8.16
CA LYS A 71 -15.56 -8.55 8.01
C LYS A 71 -16.01 -7.17 7.52
N ALA A 72 -15.50 -6.10 8.15
CA ALA A 72 -15.79 -4.73 7.73
C ALA A 72 -15.35 -4.45 6.29
N LEU A 73 -14.10 -4.77 5.93
CA LEU A 73 -13.53 -4.63 4.58
C LEU A 73 -14.41 -5.31 3.53
N TYR A 74 -14.72 -6.60 3.73
CA TYR A 74 -15.49 -7.38 2.76
C TYR A 74 -16.90 -6.81 2.55
N TYR A 75 -17.64 -6.52 3.63
CA TYR A 75 -19.01 -6.04 3.50
C TYR A 75 -19.10 -4.58 3.05
N HIS A 76 -18.08 -3.77 3.34
CA HIS A 76 -17.98 -2.38 2.89
C HIS A 76 -17.82 -2.33 1.36
N SER A 77 -16.76 -2.95 0.85
CA SER A 77 -16.33 -2.86 -0.55
C SER A 77 -17.01 -3.86 -1.50
N GLY A 78 -18.03 -4.59 -1.03
CA GLY A 78 -18.64 -5.68 -1.79
C GLY A 78 -20.14 -5.85 -1.58
N THR A 79 -20.69 -6.78 -2.34
CA THR A 79 -22.04 -7.34 -2.18
C THR A 79 -21.94 -8.74 -1.57
N ASP A 80 -23.07 -9.44 -1.48
CA ASP A 80 -23.08 -10.85 -1.10
C ASP A 80 -22.49 -11.79 -2.16
N LYS A 81 -22.05 -11.30 -3.33
CA LYS A 81 -21.50 -12.19 -4.36
C LYS A 81 -20.16 -11.71 -4.91
N GLU A 82 -19.94 -10.40 -4.87
CA GLU A 82 -18.83 -9.76 -5.56
C GLU A 82 -18.17 -8.74 -4.65
N ILE A 83 -16.88 -8.49 -4.87
CA ILE A 83 -16.14 -7.45 -4.17
C ILE A 83 -15.47 -6.56 -5.22
N SER A 84 -15.61 -5.26 -5.06
CA SER A 84 -14.93 -4.29 -5.92
C SER A 84 -13.51 -4.09 -5.39
N ILE A 85 -12.51 -4.45 -6.18
CA ILE A 85 -11.10 -4.42 -5.79
C ILE A 85 -10.39 -3.34 -6.60
N MET A 86 -9.59 -2.52 -5.92
CA MET A 86 -8.71 -1.56 -6.61
C MET A 86 -7.48 -2.28 -7.19
N PRO A 87 -6.99 -1.90 -8.39
CA PRO A 87 -5.71 -2.40 -8.89
C PRO A 87 -4.58 -2.15 -7.89
N SER A 88 -3.61 -3.07 -7.83
CA SER A 88 -2.36 -2.82 -7.10
C SER A 88 -1.47 -1.84 -7.87
N SER A 89 -0.43 -1.32 -7.21
CA SER A 89 0.55 -0.43 -7.83
C SER A 89 1.14 -1.03 -9.11
N GLU A 90 1.43 -2.34 -9.15
CA GLU A 90 1.99 -2.98 -10.34
C GLU A 90 1.01 -2.99 -11.51
N LEU A 91 -0.29 -3.21 -11.23
CA LEU A 91 -1.33 -3.16 -12.26
C LEU A 91 -1.56 -1.72 -12.76
N LEU A 92 -1.51 -0.73 -11.85
CA LEU A 92 -1.62 0.69 -12.21
C LEU A 92 -0.47 1.11 -13.14
N ILE A 93 0.77 0.83 -12.74
CA ILE A 93 1.97 1.13 -13.54
C ILE A 93 1.94 0.36 -14.86
N SER A 94 1.59 -0.93 -14.83
CA SER A 94 1.50 -1.78 -16.03
C SER A 94 0.53 -1.21 -17.06
N LYS A 95 -0.64 -0.75 -16.61
CA LYS A 95 -1.64 -0.17 -17.49
C LYS A 95 -1.21 1.20 -18.03
N ALA A 96 -0.63 2.04 -17.17
CA ALA A 96 -0.23 3.40 -17.53
C ALA A 96 0.91 3.42 -18.56
N PHE A 97 1.98 2.64 -18.33
CA PHE A 97 3.22 2.76 -19.11
C PHE A 97 3.41 1.67 -20.16
N PHE A 98 2.82 0.49 -19.93
CA PHE A 98 2.99 -0.65 -20.82
C PHE A 98 1.70 -1.04 -21.54
N HIS A 99 0.57 -0.43 -21.19
CA HIS A 99 -0.77 -0.73 -21.70
C HIS A 99 -1.13 -2.22 -21.62
N GLN A 100 -0.55 -2.91 -20.64
CA GLN A 100 -0.70 -4.36 -20.43
C GLN A 100 -1.29 -4.64 -19.05
N GLU A 101 -1.94 -5.78 -18.92
CA GLU A 101 -2.40 -6.35 -17.65
C GLU A 101 -1.47 -7.50 -17.25
N ILE A 102 -1.31 -7.69 -15.94
CA ILE A 102 -0.53 -8.78 -15.36
C ILE A 102 -1.53 -9.81 -14.81
N SER A 103 -1.80 -10.87 -15.59
CA SER A 103 -2.85 -11.86 -15.28
C SER A 103 -2.63 -12.50 -13.91
N SER A 104 -1.40 -12.91 -13.62
CA SER A 104 -1.02 -13.51 -12.33
C SER A 104 -1.33 -12.63 -11.11
N LYS A 105 -1.27 -11.29 -11.25
CA LYS A 105 -1.64 -10.36 -10.17
C LYS A 105 -3.17 -10.26 -10.00
N ILE A 106 -3.92 -10.26 -11.09
CA ILE A 106 -5.39 -10.27 -11.06
C ILE A 106 -5.90 -11.55 -10.37
N GLU A 107 -5.35 -12.70 -10.73
CA GLU A 107 -5.68 -13.99 -10.10
C GLU A 107 -5.36 -14.00 -8.61
N THR A 108 -4.21 -13.42 -8.23
CA THR A 108 -3.83 -13.28 -6.81
C THR A 108 -4.85 -12.43 -6.04
N HIS A 109 -5.33 -11.32 -6.61
CA HIS A 109 -6.36 -10.49 -5.98
C HIS A 109 -7.70 -11.22 -5.83
N GLN A 110 -8.10 -12.00 -6.83
CA GLN A 110 -9.29 -12.84 -6.77
C GLN A 110 -9.18 -13.90 -5.67
N ALA A 111 -8.01 -14.55 -5.55
CA ALA A 111 -7.76 -15.53 -4.49
C ALA A 111 -7.83 -14.89 -3.09
N ILE A 112 -7.25 -13.70 -2.91
CA ILE A 112 -7.33 -12.93 -1.65
C ILE A 112 -8.79 -12.60 -1.31
N ALA A 113 -9.56 -12.10 -2.28
CA ALA A 113 -10.97 -11.80 -2.12
C ALA A 113 -11.80 -13.02 -1.68
N GLN A 114 -11.52 -14.20 -2.24
CA GLN A 114 -12.20 -15.44 -1.83
C GLN A 114 -11.92 -15.80 -0.36
N VAL A 115 -10.66 -15.68 0.09
CA VAL A 115 -10.30 -15.93 1.50
C VAL A 115 -11.05 -14.95 2.42
N LEU A 116 -11.05 -13.66 2.08
CA LEU A 116 -11.77 -12.63 2.83
C LEU A 116 -13.27 -12.92 2.93
N MET A 117 -13.92 -13.29 1.82
CA MET A 117 -15.34 -13.65 1.80
C MET A 117 -15.66 -14.75 2.82
N HIS A 118 -14.89 -15.84 2.81
CA HIS A 118 -15.12 -16.96 3.72
C HIS A 118 -14.92 -16.57 5.19
N LEU A 119 -13.88 -15.80 5.49
CA LEU A 119 -13.59 -15.32 6.85
C LEU A 119 -14.61 -14.29 7.34
N ALA A 120 -15.10 -13.40 6.48
CA ALA A 120 -16.08 -12.38 6.82
C ALA A 120 -17.47 -12.97 7.14
N ARG A 121 -17.87 -14.01 6.41
CA ARG A 121 -19.19 -14.63 6.50
C ARG A 121 -19.32 -15.58 7.68
N ASN A 122 -18.40 -16.55 7.77
CA ASN A 122 -18.48 -17.61 8.76
C ASN A 122 -17.08 -18.06 9.19
N PRO A 123 -16.40 -17.26 10.04
CA PRO A 123 -15.08 -17.63 10.54
C PRO A 123 -15.21 -18.85 11.45
N SER A 124 -14.78 -20.01 10.96
CA SER A 124 -14.81 -21.28 11.69
C SER A 124 -13.48 -22.00 11.60
N GLN A 125 -13.22 -22.94 12.51
CA GLN A 125 -12.00 -23.75 12.47
C GLN A 125 -11.83 -24.48 11.13
N HIS A 126 -12.93 -24.92 10.51
CA HIS A 126 -12.90 -25.54 9.19
C HIS A 126 -12.38 -24.56 8.12
N ILE A 127 -12.88 -23.32 8.08
CA ILE A 127 -12.42 -22.29 7.14
C ILE A 127 -10.94 -21.96 7.35
N PHE A 128 -10.50 -21.79 8.60
CA PHE A 128 -9.09 -21.56 8.89
C PHE A 128 -8.21 -22.74 8.44
N LYS A 129 -8.64 -23.98 8.69
CA LYS A 129 -7.93 -25.18 8.21
C LYS A 129 -7.86 -25.23 6.68
N LYS A 130 -8.97 -24.92 6.00
CA LYS A 130 -9.05 -24.88 4.52
C LYS A 130 -8.05 -23.89 3.93
N PHE A 131 -7.93 -22.70 4.51
CA PHE A 131 -7.06 -21.63 3.99
C PHE A 131 -5.73 -21.48 4.71
N GLN A 132 -5.36 -22.36 5.64
CA GLN A 132 -4.18 -22.20 6.48
C GLN A 132 -2.90 -22.02 5.66
N ARG A 133 -2.74 -22.80 4.58
CA ARG A 133 -1.59 -22.66 3.66
C ARG A 133 -1.55 -21.27 3.04
N ASN A 134 -2.67 -20.78 2.52
CA ASN A 134 -2.76 -19.48 1.86
C ASN A 134 -2.51 -18.33 2.85
N LEU A 135 -3.05 -18.44 4.07
CA LEU A 135 -2.82 -17.47 5.14
C LEU A 135 -1.33 -17.43 5.53
N ASN A 136 -0.69 -18.59 5.67
CA ASN A 136 0.74 -18.66 5.99
C ASN A 136 1.61 -18.12 4.85
N LEU A 137 1.28 -18.42 3.60
CA LEU A 137 1.98 -17.88 2.43
C LEU A 137 1.81 -16.36 2.34
N ASN A 138 0.62 -15.84 2.61
CA ASN A 138 0.38 -14.39 2.66
C ASN A 138 1.17 -13.72 3.79
N ALA A 139 1.15 -14.28 5.00
CA ALA A 139 1.91 -13.75 6.13
C ALA A 139 3.42 -13.78 5.85
N LYS A 140 3.92 -14.87 5.25
CA LYS A 140 5.31 -14.96 4.81
C LYS A 140 5.63 -13.92 3.74
N HIS A 141 4.77 -13.75 2.73
CA HIS A 141 4.99 -12.74 1.69
C HIS A 141 5.05 -11.32 2.26
N VAL A 142 4.17 -10.98 3.21
CA VAL A 142 4.19 -9.68 3.89
C VAL A 142 5.53 -9.48 4.59
N LYS A 143 5.95 -10.47 5.38
CA LYS A 143 7.21 -10.41 6.12
C LYS A 143 8.45 -10.35 5.19
N ASP A 144 8.47 -11.19 4.16
CA ASP A 144 9.58 -11.24 3.19
C ASP A 144 9.71 -9.90 2.45
N ALA A 145 8.61 -9.26 2.05
CA ALA A 145 8.65 -7.95 1.39
C ALA A 145 9.18 -6.85 2.32
N GLU A 146 8.75 -6.85 3.58
CA GLU A 146 9.28 -5.95 4.61
C GLU A 146 10.78 -6.16 4.87
N ASP A 147 11.24 -7.41 4.96
CA ASP A 147 12.65 -7.74 5.17
C ASP A 147 13.53 -7.38 3.98
N VAL A 148 13.04 -7.62 2.76
CA VAL A 148 13.72 -7.19 1.53
C VAL A 148 13.82 -5.67 1.49
N PHE A 149 12.74 -4.94 1.78
CA PHE A 149 12.75 -3.49 1.81
C PHE A 149 13.79 -2.95 2.82
N ALA A 150 13.79 -3.45 4.05
CA ALA A 150 14.75 -3.05 5.07
C ALA A 150 16.20 -3.39 4.67
N THR A 151 16.41 -4.55 4.05
CA THR A 151 17.74 -4.99 3.58
C THR A 151 18.27 -4.13 2.45
N GLU A 152 17.44 -3.82 1.44
CA GLU A 152 17.83 -2.96 0.33
C GLU A 152 18.14 -1.54 0.79
N MET A 153 17.35 -1.00 1.73
CA MET A 153 17.63 0.29 2.35
C MET A 153 18.95 0.28 3.11
N LYS A 154 19.24 -0.80 3.86
CA LYS A 154 20.53 -0.96 4.54
C LYS A 154 21.69 -1.03 3.53
N THR A 155 21.49 -1.71 2.40
CA THR A 155 22.48 -1.78 1.31
C THR A 155 22.72 -0.41 0.69
N PHE A 156 21.66 0.38 0.46
CA PHE A 156 21.77 1.77 0.03
C PHE A 156 22.60 2.60 1.03
N LEU A 157 22.31 2.49 2.33
CA LEU A 157 23.08 3.18 3.37
C LEU A 157 24.56 2.80 3.34
N LYS A 158 24.89 1.51 3.13
CA LYS A 158 26.30 1.05 3.02
C LYS A 158 27.01 1.64 1.81
N LYS A 159 26.29 1.92 0.72
CA LYS A 159 26.87 2.54 -0.47
C LYS A 159 27.22 4.01 -0.24
N ILE A 160 26.38 4.74 0.49
CA ILE A 160 26.58 6.18 0.74
C ILE A 160 27.49 6.46 1.94
N ASP A 161 27.50 5.57 2.93
CA ASP A 161 28.38 5.61 4.10
C ASP A 161 28.89 4.19 4.44
N PRO A 162 29.99 3.71 3.81
CA PRO A 162 30.48 2.36 4.03
C PRO A 162 30.82 2.00 5.49
N ASN A 163 31.03 3.01 6.34
CA ASN A 163 31.47 2.85 7.72
C ASN A 163 30.33 3.05 8.74
N PHE A 164 29.08 3.24 8.30
CA PHE A 164 27.97 3.44 9.24
C PHE A 164 27.79 2.21 10.15
N VAL A 165 27.44 2.47 11.41
CA VAL A 165 27.20 1.43 12.44
C VAL A 165 25.81 1.62 13.00
N ASP A 166 25.08 0.53 13.23
CA ASP A 166 23.77 0.53 13.91
C ASP A 166 22.76 1.57 13.38
N TRP A 167 22.69 1.75 12.05
CA TRP A 167 21.81 2.73 11.39
C TRP A 167 22.12 4.22 11.70
N LYS A 168 23.31 4.51 12.25
CA LYS A 168 23.84 5.87 12.43
C LYS A 168 24.65 6.28 11.21
N VAL A 169 24.00 6.93 10.26
CA VAL A 169 24.62 7.35 8.99
C VAL A 169 25.31 8.70 9.16
N PHE A 170 26.53 8.82 8.65
CA PHE A 170 27.38 10.01 8.72
C PHE A 170 27.57 10.49 10.15
N LYS A 171 27.88 9.56 11.07
CA LYS A 171 28.17 9.90 12.47
C LYS A 171 29.35 10.88 12.50
N ASP A 172 29.15 12.05 13.09
CA ASP A 172 30.14 13.14 13.17
C ASP A 172 30.59 13.72 11.80
N GLU A 173 29.85 13.44 10.72
CA GLU A 173 30.16 13.92 9.36
C GLU A 173 29.02 14.81 8.78
N PRO A 174 28.73 15.98 9.40
CA PRO A 174 27.57 16.81 9.03
C PRO A 174 27.60 17.30 7.58
N LYS A 175 28.78 17.54 7.01
CA LYS A 175 28.91 17.95 5.60
C LYS A 175 28.46 16.84 4.63
N LYS A 176 28.84 15.58 4.91
CA LYS A 176 28.41 14.43 4.09
C LYS A 176 26.92 14.18 4.25
N ARG A 177 26.39 14.30 5.46
CA ARG A 177 24.94 14.23 5.72
C ARG A 177 24.17 15.26 4.90
N THR A 178 24.57 16.53 4.95
CA THR A 178 23.93 17.60 4.17
C THR A 178 23.99 17.33 2.68
N LYS A 179 25.13 16.82 2.17
CA LYS A 179 25.25 16.43 0.77
C LYS A 179 24.30 15.28 0.41
N ALA A 180 24.29 14.19 1.18
CA ALA A 180 23.43 13.04 0.93
C ALA A 180 21.93 13.42 0.95
N LEU A 181 21.53 14.31 1.87
CA LEU A 181 20.16 14.84 1.90
C LEU A 181 19.85 15.70 0.66
N LYS A 182 20.81 16.49 0.19
CA LYS A 182 20.66 17.25 -1.05
C LYS A 182 20.45 16.29 -2.24
N ASP A 183 21.25 15.24 -2.31
CA ASP A 183 21.18 14.23 -3.38
C ASP A 183 19.84 13.47 -3.33
N VAL A 184 19.38 13.04 -2.14
CA VAL A 184 18.06 12.40 -1.96
C VAL A 184 16.93 13.34 -2.41
N ARG A 185 17.02 14.63 -2.09
CA ARG A 185 15.99 15.62 -2.45
C ARG A 185 16.00 15.99 -3.92
N ALA A 186 17.10 15.73 -4.63
CA ALA A 186 17.24 16.02 -6.05
C ALA A 186 16.23 15.23 -6.92
N GLU A 187 15.94 15.75 -8.10
CA GLU A 187 14.99 15.17 -9.05
C GLU A 187 15.51 13.85 -9.63
N GLU A 188 16.83 13.74 -9.79
CA GLU A 188 17.51 12.53 -10.26
C GLU A 188 17.22 11.32 -9.37
N THR A 189 17.11 11.54 -8.04
CA THR A 189 16.69 10.48 -7.11
C THR A 189 15.22 10.09 -7.33
N SER A 190 14.34 11.06 -7.63
CA SER A 190 12.94 10.76 -7.97
C SER A 190 12.86 9.89 -9.23
N ILE A 191 13.61 10.26 -10.28
CA ILE A 191 13.71 9.52 -11.53
C ILE A 191 14.23 8.10 -11.27
N ALA A 192 15.29 7.95 -10.48
CA ALA A 192 15.85 6.63 -10.15
C ALA A 192 14.85 5.72 -9.43
N ILE A 193 14.06 6.26 -8.49
CA ILE A 193 13.00 5.51 -7.80
C ILE A 193 11.90 5.10 -8.81
N ALA A 194 11.46 6.01 -9.68
CA ALA A 194 10.49 5.72 -10.73
C ALA A 194 10.98 4.63 -11.69
N THR A 195 12.23 4.70 -12.14
CA THR A 195 12.88 3.67 -12.95
C THR A 195 12.88 2.32 -12.24
N GLY A 196 13.12 2.27 -10.93
CA GLY A 196 13.05 1.05 -10.14
C GLY A 196 11.66 0.39 -10.18
N TYR A 197 10.59 1.17 -10.03
CA TYR A 197 9.22 0.67 -10.14
C TYR A 197 8.88 0.16 -11.55
N LEU A 198 9.26 0.91 -12.58
CA LEU A 198 9.09 0.52 -13.98
C LEU A 198 9.82 -0.79 -14.30
N TYR A 199 11.05 -0.94 -13.78
CA TYR A 199 11.84 -2.17 -13.94
C TYR A 199 11.13 -3.37 -13.30
N ILE A 200 10.64 -3.24 -12.06
CA ILE A 200 9.91 -4.32 -11.37
C ILE A 200 8.70 -4.76 -12.21
N VAL A 201 7.92 -3.81 -12.71
CA VAL A 201 6.73 -4.10 -13.54
C VAL A 201 7.10 -4.74 -14.87
N TYR A 202 8.19 -4.28 -15.51
CA TYR A 202 8.71 -4.93 -16.70
C TYR A 202 9.03 -6.41 -16.44
N LYS A 203 9.73 -6.72 -15.35
CA LYS A 203 10.08 -8.11 -15.01
C LYS A 203 8.85 -8.95 -14.73
N LEU A 204 7.81 -8.39 -14.11
CA LEU A 204 6.52 -9.07 -13.94
C LEU A 204 5.84 -9.36 -15.28
N LEU A 205 5.86 -8.42 -16.22
CA LEU A 205 5.31 -8.62 -17.57
C LEU A 205 6.09 -9.67 -18.37
N VAL A 206 7.40 -9.79 -18.17
CA VAL A 206 8.20 -10.88 -18.75
C VAL A 206 7.78 -12.23 -18.17
N GLN A 207 7.61 -12.31 -16.85
CA GLN A 207 7.14 -13.54 -16.18
C GLN A 207 5.74 -13.97 -16.65
N ASP A 208 4.87 -13.01 -16.96
CA ASP A 208 3.51 -13.24 -17.47
C ASP A 208 3.48 -13.48 -19.00
N GLY A 209 4.66 -13.55 -19.65
CA GLY A 209 4.80 -13.79 -21.09
C GLY A 209 4.31 -12.62 -21.97
N LYS A 210 4.11 -11.43 -21.39
CA LYS A 210 3.62 -10.23 -22.08
C LYS A 210 4.73 -9.38 -22.69
N ARG A 211 5.99 -9.62 -22.29
CA ARG A 211 7.18 -8.92 -22.77
C ARG A 211 8.36 -9.88 -22.98
N PRO A 212 9.27 -9.58 -23.93
CA PRO A 212 10.47 -10.37 -24.13
C PRO A 212 11.43 -10.23 -22.94
N ASN A 213 12.12 -11.30 -22.60
CA ASN A 213 13.23 -11.23 -21.66
C ASN A 213 14.42 -10.56 -22.35
N LYS A 214 14.81 -9.36 -21.88
CA LYS A 214 15.95 -8.59 -22.39
C LYS A 214 17.06 -8.49 -21.34
N SER A 215 18.24 -8.04 -21.74
CA SER A 215 19.29 -7.67 -20.80
C SER A 215 18.85 -6.45 -19.96
N ASP A 216 19.39 -6.30 -18.76
CA ASP A 216 19.00 -5.17 -17.89
C ASP A 216 19.31 -3.81 -18.53
N ASN A 217 20.41 -3.68 -19.26
CA ASN A 217 20.76 -2.45 -19.98
C ASN A 217 19.73 -2.07 -21.05
N ASP A 218 19.21 -3.06 -21.79
CA ASP A 218 18.17 -2.83 -22.79
C ASP A 218 16.86 -2.41 -22.13
N ILE A 219 16.53 -3.03 -20.98
CA ILE A 219 15.33 -2.66 -20.20
C ILE A 219 15.46 -1.22 -19.71
N PHE A 220 16.60 -0.84 -19.10
CA PHE A 220 16.83 0.51 -18.60
C PHE A 220 16.76 1.56 -19.72
N THR A 221 17.31 1.26 -20.89
CA THR A 221 17.21 2.13 -22.06
C THR A 221 15.76 2.34 -22.48
N GLU A 222 14.93 1.28 -22.43
CA GLU A 222 13.52 1.35 -22.81
C GLU A 222 12.65 2.12 -21.81
N ILE A 223 12.88 1.95 -20.50
CA ILE A 223 12.05 2.56 -19.45
C ILE A 223 12.52 3.96 -19.04
N ALA A 224 13.75 4.37 -19.36
CA ALA A 224 14.27 5.70 -19.04
C ALA A 224 13.32 6.84 -19.44
N PRO A 225 12.80 6.92 -20.68
CA PRO A 225 11.88 8.01 -21.07
C PRO A 225 10.54 7.98 -20.31
N MET A 226 10.13 6.83 -19.78
CA MET A 226 8.88 6.70 -19.01
C MET A 226 9.00 7.23 -17.57
N ALA A 227 10.23 7.32 -17.05
CA ALA A 227 10.47 7.66 -15.65
C ALA A 227 10.08 9.11 -15.32
N GLU A 228 10.24 10.05 -16.25
CA GLU A 228 9.80 11.44 -16.05
C GLU A 228 8.27 11.55 -16.03
N GLU A 229 7.59 10.88 -16.97
CA GLU A 229 6.13 10.82 -17.00
C GLU A 229 5.56 10.14 -15.74
N PHE A 230 6.25 9.13 -15.21
CA PHE A 230 5.93 8.51 -13.93
C PHE A 230 5.84 9.51 -12.79
N LEU A 231 6.74 10.49 -12.71
CA LEU A 231 6.71 11.50 -11.66
C LEU A 231 5.47 12.39 -11.74
N ASN A 232 4.90 12.57 -12.94
CA ASN A 232 3.67 13.33 -13.14
C ASN A 232 2.42 12.52 -12.77
N ILE A 233 2.42 11.20 -13.04
CA ILE A 233 1.27 10.32 -12.78
C ILE A 233 1.24 9.83 -11.32
N PHE A 234 2.40 9.55 -10.73
CA PHE A 234 2.54 8.99 -9.38
C PHE A 234 3.54 9.78 -8.50
N PRO A 235 3.37 11.10 -8.28
CA PRO A 235 4.29 11.88 -7.43
C PRO A 235 4.23 11.48 -5.95
N GLU A 236 3.06 11.09 -5.45
CA GLU A 236 2.81 10.74 -4.05
C GLU A 236 3.68 9.61 -3.49
N PRO A 237 3.75 8.41 -4.13
CA PRO A 237 4.60 7.33 -3.63
C PRO A 237 6.09 7.70 -3.67
N ILE A 238 6.53 8.47 -4.67
CA ILE A 238 7.93 8.93 -4.77
C ILE A 238 8.28 9.88 -3.62
N ALA A 239 7.37 10.81 -3.29
CA ALA A 239 7.57 11.72 -2.17
C ALA A 239 7.66 10.99 -0.83
N LEU A 240 6.78 10.00 -0.58
CA LEU A 240 6.84 9.22 0.65
C LEU A 240 8.10 8.35 0.72
N TYR A 241 8.52 7.75 -0.40
CA TYR A 241 9.78 7.02 -0.48
C TYR A 241 10.98 7.91 -0.08
N LYS A 242 11.04 9.14 -0.61
CA LYS A 242 12.08 10.11 -0.26
C LYS A 242 12.05 10.51 1.22
N VAL A 243 10.87 10.63 1.82
CA VAL A 243 10.75 10.85 3.27
C VAL A 243 11.39 9.71 4.07
N VAL A 244 11.21 8.46 3.64
CA VAL A 244 11.87 7.31 4.28
C VAL A 244 13.39 7.42 4.15
N LEU A 245 13.91 7.75 2.96
CA LEU A 245 15.35 7.96 2.75
C LEU A 245 15.90 9.11 3.63
N GLU A 246 15.16 10.21 3.74
CA GLU A 246 15.55 11.32 4.61
C GLU A 246 15.56 10.91 6.09
N ASN A 247 14.59 10.11 6.56
CA ASN A 247 14.57 9.62 7.94
C ASN A 247 15.78 8.71 8.23
N LEU A 248 16.14 7.85 7.28
CA LEU A 248 17.32 6.98 7.35
C LEU A 248 18.63 7.76 7.47
N ILE A 249 18.74 8.93 6.84
CA ILE A 249 19.94 9.77 6.87
C ILE A 249 19.96 10.70 8.09
N ASN A 250 18.79 11.19 8.53
CA ASN A 250 18.69 12.18 9.61
C ASN A 250 18.67 11.58 11.02
N SER A 251 18.34 10.31 11.17
CA SER A 251 18.06 9.70 12.47
C SER A 251 18.46 8.23 12.52
N GLU A 252 18.47 7.67 13.72
CA GLU A 252 18.65 6.23 13.97
C GLU A 252 17.38 5.45 13.59
N PHE A 253 17.09 5.44 12.29
CA PHE A 253 15.86 4.90 11.75
C PHE A 253 16.05 3.44 11.31
N ASN A 254 16.19 2.54 12.29
CA ASN A 254 16.31 1.10 12.02
C ASN A 254 14.98 0.54 11.48
N LEU A 255 14.95 0.10 10.22
CA LEU A 255 13.74 -0.45 9.59
C LEU A 255 13.30 -1.82 10.13
N PHE A 256 14.16 -2.55 10.85
CA PHE A 256 13.80 -3.82 11.47
C PHE A 256 13.09 -3.68 12.82
N GLU A 257 12.97 -2.45 13.34
CA GLU A 257 12.35 -2.14 14.63
C GLU A 257 11.00 -1.45 14.46
N ASP A 258 10.16 -1.54 15.49
CA ASP A 258 8.87 -0.83 15.61
C ASP A 258 7.96 -0.93 14.37
N SER A 259 8.04 -2.05 13.64
CA SER A 259 7.32 -2.26 12.38
C SER A 259 7.60 -1.20 11.30
N ARG A 260 8.73 -0.50 11.36
CA ARG A 260 9.09 0.56 10.39
C ARG A 260 9.28 0.01 8.97
N SER A 261 9.58 -1.26 8.79
CA SER A 261 9.59 -1.89 7.46
C SER A 261 8.22 -1.88 6.77
N ASN A 262 7.12 -1.69 7.52
CA ASN A 262 5.77 -1.56 6.96
C ASN A 262 5.63 -0.35 6.02
N PHE A 263 6.52 0.66 6.09
CA PHE A 263 6.55 1.79 5.15
C PHE A 263 6.51 1.36 3.67
N VAL A 264 6.97 0.15 3.33
CA VAL A 264 6.78 -0.41 1.98
C VAL A 264 5.30 -0.45 1.58
N TRP A 265 4.41 -0.90 2.46
CA TRP A 265 2.96 -0.96 2.20
C TRP A 265 2.36 0.43 2.11
N ASP A 266 2.77 1.35 2.98
CA ASP A 266 2.34 2.76 2.93
C ASP A 266 2.70 3.40 1.59
N ILE A 267 3.94 3.20 1.13
CA ILE A 267 4.38 3.68 -0.19
C ILE A 267 3.53 3.06 -1.31
N HIS A 268 3.24 1.76 -1.23
CA HIS A 268 2.39 1.12 -2.23
C HIS A 268 0.93 1.61 -2.18
N LEU A 269 0.40 1.97 -1.01
CA LEU A 269 -0.93 2.58 -0.88
C LEU A 269 -0.98 3.97 -1.51
N MET A 270 0.12 4.73 -1.45
CA MET A 270 0.22 6.07 -2.04
C MET A 270 0.03 6.11 -3.56
N PHE A 271 0.15 5.00 -4.28
CA PHE A 271 -0.22 4.93 -5.70
C PHE A 271 -1.71 5.21 -5.97
N ASN A 272 -2.54 5.13 -4.94
CA ASN A 272 -3.99 5.41 -5.02
C ASN A 272 -4.34 6.82 -4.52
N VAL A 273 -3.33 7.60 -4.14
CA VAL A 273 -3.46 8.97 -3.68
C VAL A 273 -3.09 9.91 -4.82
N GLY A 274 -3.61 11.14 -4.79
CA GLY A 274 -3.23 12.19 -5.74
C GLY A 274 -4.30 12.48 -6.78
N GLN A 275 -3.86 12.78 -8.01
CA GLN A 275 -4.74 13.16 -9.12
C GLN A 275 -5.32 11.98 -9.90
N ASN A 276 -4.96 10.75 -9.52
CA ASN A 276 -5.40 9.54 -10.18
C ASN A 276 -6.93 9.36 -10.09
N THR A 277 -7.54 8.87 -11.17
CA THR A 277 -8.98 8.60 -11.25
C THR A 277 -9.25 7.19 -11.78
N ILE A 278 -10.41 6.64 -11.44
CA ILE A 278 -10.91 5.38 -12.01
C ILE A 278 -12.13 5.70 -12.87
N GLY A 279 -12.00 5.60 -14.19
CA GLY A 279 -13.08 5.90 -15.14
C GLY A 279 -13.69 7.29 -14.91
N ASN A 280 -12.86 8.30 -14.63
CA ASN A 280 -13.21 9.69 -14.24
C ASN A 280 -13.69 9.88 -12.80
N SER A 281 -13.76 8.83 -11.99
CA SER A 281 -14.11 8.96 -10.56
C SER A 281 -12.86 9.29 -9.74
N ARG A 282 -12.94 10.38 -8.97
CA ARG A 282 -11.93 10.74 -7.97
C ARG A 282 -11.85 9.66 -6.88
N ILE A 283 -10.65 9.39 -6.39
CA ILE A 283 -10.40 8.49 -5.26
C ILE A 283 -10.24 9.30 -3.97
N ILE A 284 -10.90 8.87 -2.91
CA ILE A 284 -10.72 9.34 -1.54
C ILE A 284 -9.97 8.23 -0.77
N PHE A 285 -8.80 8.57 -0.23
CA PHE A 285 -8.01 7.70 0.63
C PHE A 285 -8.27 8.05 2.09
N VAL A 286 -8.74 7.08 2.88
CA VAL A 286 -9.04 7.27 4.30
C VAL A 286 -7.96 6.59 5.13
N THR A 287 -7.15 7.38 5.83
CA THR A 287 -6.06 6.89 6.69
C THR A 287 -5.88 7.81 7.90
N SER A 288 -5.30 7.31 8.99
CA SER A 288 -4.82 8.16 10.09
C SER A 288 -3.31 8.18 10.21
N ASP A 289 -2.60 7.69 9.19
CA ASP A 289 -1.14 7.71 9.18
C ASP A 289 -0.61 9.12 8.92
N ALA A 290 0.13 9.66 9.89
CA ALA A 290 0.63 11.03 9.84
C ALA A 290 1.69 11.24 8.75
N ALA A 291 2.48 10.21 8.43
CA ALA A 291 3.50 10.29 7.38
C ALA A 291 2.85 10.33 5.99
N ILE A 292 1.84 9.48 5.75
CA ILE A 292 1.03 9.52 4.52
C ILE A 292 0.36 10.88 4.36
N ILE A 293 -0.37 11.36 5.39
CA ILE A 293 -1.08 12.64 5.34
C ILE A 293 -0.10 13.77 5.04
N LYS A 294 1.00 13.87 5.79
CA LYS A 294 2.00 14.92 5.62
C LYS A 294 2.68 14.87 4.25
N SER A 295 3.00 13.67 3.76
CA SER A 295 3.63 13.50 2.44
C SER A 295 2.67 13.94 1.34
N ALA A 296 1.43 13.47 1.40
CA ALA A 296 0.45 13.83 0.41
C ALA A 296 0.10 15.31 0.45
N MET A 297 -0.05 15.96 1.61
CA MET A 297 -0.32 17.41 1.66
C MET A 297 0.75 18.26 0.95
N LYS A 298 1.98 17.75 0.80
CA LYS A 298 3.04 18.44 0.04
C LYS A 298 2.90 18.30 -1.47
N THR A 299 2.31 17.20 -1.95
CA THR A 299 2.24 16.87 -3.39
C THR A 299 0.82 16.99 -3.96
N ASN A 300 -0.19 16.98 -3.10
CA ASN A 300 -1.58 16.75 -3.46
C ASN A 300 -2.45 17.95 -3.08
N SER A 301 -2.91 18.67 -4.10
CA SER A 301 -3.63 19.93 -3.98
C SER A 301 -5.15 19.79 -3.84
N LYS A 302 -5.71 18.57 -3.81
CA LYS A 302 -7.16 18.34 -4.03
C LYS A 302 -7.95 17.70 -2.89
N ASN A 303 -7.40 17.56 -1.67
CA ASN A 303 -8.09 16.92 -0.53
C ASN A 303 -8.48 15.45 -0.78
N THR A 304 -7.73 14.68 -1.58
CA THR A 304 -8.04 13.25 -1.83
C THR A 304 -7.65 12.33 -0.67
N ILE A 305 -7.19 12.89 0.45
CA ILE A 305 -7.00 12.18 1.71
C ILE A 305 -7.87 12.80 2.78
N LEU A 306 -8.49 11.94 3.58
CA LEU A 306 -9.20 12.30 4.79
C LEU A 306 -8.77 11.37 5.92
N THR A 307 -8.72 11.90 7.13
CA THR A 307 -8.72 11.08 8.33
C THR A 307 -10.01 10.28 8.43
N PHE A 308 -10.00 9.22 9.25
CA PHE A 308 -11.22 8.48 9.52
C PHE A 308 -12.33 9.40 10.06
N GLU A 309 -11.96 10.36 10.90
CA GLU A 309 -12.91 11.28 11.53
C GLU A 309 -13.48 12.29 10.54
N GLU A 310 -12.63 12.91 9.74
CA GLU A 310 -13.03 13.82 8.66
C GLU A 310 -13.92 13.10 7.64
N TYR A 311 -13.63 11.83 7.31
CA TYR A 311 -14.48 11.07 6.40
C TYR A 311 -15.86 10.75 7.00
N MET A 312 -15.93 10.43 8.30
CA MET A 312 -17.22 10.24 8.96
C MET A 312 -18.04 11.54 9.02
N GLU A 313 -17.40 12.68 9.24
CA GLU A 313 -18.04 14.00 9.20
C GLU A 313 -18.53 14.34 7.79
N TYR A 314 -17.70 14.08 6.77
CA TYR A 314 -18.05 14.25 5.36
C TYR A 314 -19.32 13.48 4.95
N LEU A 315 -19.57 12.32 5.56
CA LEU A 315 -20.80 11.53 5.35
C LEU A 315 -21.99 11.95 6.24
N GLY A 316 -21.79 12.90 7.14
CA GLY A 316 -22.76 13.29 8.17
C GLY A 316 -23.10 12.13 9.11
N LEU A 317 -22.07 11.41 9.56
CA LEU A 317 -22.16 10.28 10.49
C LEU A 317 -21.63 10.62 11.90
N LYS A 318 -20.94 11.74 12.05
CA LYS A 318 -20.55 12.35 13.33
C LYS A 318 -21.37 13.59 13.60
#